data_AF-A0A1H0LFZ5-F1
#
_entry.id   AF-A0A1H0LFZ5-F1
#
_cell.length_a   1.000
_cell.length_b   1.000
_cell.length_c   1.000
_cell.angle_alpha   90.00
_cell.angle_beta   90.00
_cell.angle_gamma   90.00
#
_symmetry.space_group_name_H-M   'P 1'
#
loop_
_entity.id
_entity.type
_entity.pdbx_description
1 polymer ?
#
loop_
_entity_poly.entity_id
_entity_poly.type
_entity_poly.pdbx_seq_one_letter_code
_entity_poly.pdbx_strand_id
1 'polypeptide(L)'
;MNINDFVKAQSVALYLGSRSRVTSSSAANAGLSAQPGFQRAEKRIQAQVDTTTAQLSSFGKLKSALYDTQVAARALDGAATAGSSTAAALQTAVRNVASAFNSAVVAAKATAATQNASRAGKDLVAALSTNVPMTDALKNLGFSLGLDGKLALDRNTFDTSYKADPTAALASLATLGQQVYAVTTQALGAEGSLGLALSSLTQQSSILKTQQAMLASLGLGSTSSQTSNGNSNSNSNGAYDFGLAVYRKNLVSNT
;
A
#
# COMPACT_ATOMS: atom_id res chain seq x y z
N MET A 1 20.16 -20.80 1.54
CA MET A 1 21.31 -20.06 0.99
C MET A 1 21.12 -18.60 1.27
N ASN A 2 22.07 -17.98 1.96
CA ASN A 2 21.99 -16.63 2.50
C ASN A 2 22.77 -15.66 1.59
N ILE A 3 22.28 -14.42 1.40
CA ILE A 3 22.89 -13.42 0.48
C ILE A 3 24.37 -13.12 0.80
N ASN A 4 24.76 -13.34 2.07
CA ASN A 4 26.13 -13.15 2.54
C ASN A 4 27.13 -14.23 2.04
N ASP A 5 26.67 -15.40 1.57
CA ASP A 5 27.56 -16.42 1.02
C ASP A 5 28.09 -16.05 -0.37
N PHE A 6 27.32 -15.29 -1.16
CA PHE A 6 27.70 -14.91 -2.52
C PHE A 6 28.86 -13.91 -2.53
N VAL A 7 28.92 -13.03 -1.52
CA VAL A 7 29.97 -12.01 -1.37
C VAL A 7 31.27 -12.62 -0.83
N LYS A 8 31.18 -13.67 0.01
CA LYS A 8 32.37 -14.39 0.51
C LYS A 8 33.03 -15.28 -0.54
N ALA A 9 32.27 -15.90 -1.43
CA ALA A 9 32.83 -16.74 -2.49
C ALA A 9 33.71 -15.94 -3.48
N GLN A 10 33.43 -14.64 -3.68
CA GLN A 10 34.21 -13.79 -4.59
C GLN A 10 35.45 -13.14 -3.95
N SER A 11 35.51 -13.05 -2.61
CA SER A 11 36.63 -12.41 -1.90
C SER A 11 37.79 -13.36 -1.60
N VAL A 12 37.56 -14.67 -1.58
CA VAL A 12 38.62 -15.67 -1.28
C VAL A 12 39.44 -16.06 -2.52
N ALA A 13 38.95 -15.78 -3.74
CA ALA A 13 39.68 -16.05 -4.98
C ALA A 13 40.82 -15.03 -5.25
N LEU A 14 40.92 -13.96 -4.46
CA LEU A 14 41.84 -12.83 -4.71
C LEU A 14 43.14 -12.85 -3.89
N TYR A 15 43.37 -13.84 -3.01
CA TYR A 15 44.50 -13.75 -2.08
C TYR A 15 45.42 -14.97 -1.93
N LEU A 16 45.36 -15.98 -2.80
CA LEU A 16 46.30 -17.11 -2.73
C LEU A 16 46.83 -17.50 -4.12
N GLY A 17 48.08 -17.11 -4.41
CA GLY A 17 48.92 -17.81 -5.39
C GLY A 17 49.35 -17.01 -6.62
N SER A 18 50.41 -16.21 -6.48
CA SER A 18 51.17 -15.65 -7.60
C SER A 18 51.82 -16.75 -8.46
N ARG A 19 51.67 -16.69 -9.79
CA ARG A 19 52.76 -16.68 -10.80
C ARG A 19 52.23 -16.77 -12.23
N SER A 20 52.59 -15.76 -13.02
CA SER A 20 52.67 -15.71 -14.48
C SER A 20 51.46 -16.19 -15.31
N ARG A 21 50.62 -15.24 -15.70
CA ARG A 21 50.29 -14.95 -17.11
C ARG A 21 49.53 -13.62 -17.17
N VAL A 22 50.07 -12.69 -17.94
CA VAL A 22 49.39 -11.49 -18.39
C VAL A 22 48.25 -11.96 -19.31
N THR A 23 47.05 -12.07 -18.76
CA THR A 23 45.81 -12.13 -19.52
C THR A 23 44.95 -10.97 -19.06
N SER A 24 45.05 -9.88 -19.81
CA SER A 24 44.01 -8.90 -20.11
C SER A 24 42.73 -9.07 -19.27
N SER A 25 42.71 -8.43 -18.11
CA SER A 25 41.52 -8.21 -17.30
C SER A 25 40.63 -7.16 -17.97
N SER A 26 40.02 -7.49 -19.11
CA SER A 26 39.07 -6.61 -19.81
C SER A 26 37.78 -7.31 -20.26
N ALA A 27 37.52 -8.53 -19.79
CA ALA A 27 36.29 -9.28 -20.12
C ALA A 27 35.28 -9.39 -18.95
N ALA A 28 35.60 -8.88 -17.76
CA ALA A 28 34.73 -9.03 -16.58
C ALA A 28 33.57 -8.01 -16.50
N ASN A 29 33.60 -6.93 -17.30
CA ASN A 29 32.65 -5.81 -17.16
C ASN A 29 31.70 -5.59 -18.34
N ALA A 30 31.77 -6.40 -19.41
CA ALA A 30 31.03 -6.16 -20.65
C ALA A 30 29.66 -6.88 -20.75
N GLY A 31 29.13 -7.42 -19.65
CA GLY A 31 27.93 -8.24 -19.76
C GLY A 31 27.08 -8.40 -18.50
N LEU A 32 27.22 -7.55 -17.48
CA LEU A 32 26.40 -7.69 -16.27
C LEU A 32 24.91 -7.58 -16.57
N SER A 33 24.47 -6.66 -17.44
CA SER A 33 23.07 -6.54 -17.92
C SER A 33 22.61 -7.70 -18.82
N ALA A 34 23.54 -8.39 -19.47
CA ALA A 34 23.29 -9.59 -20.28
C ALA A 34 23.37 -10.90 -19.47
N GLN A 35 23.85 -10.84 -18.21
CA GLN A 35 23.90 -12.02 -17.36
C GLN A 35 22.48 -12.42 -16.93
N PRO A 36 22.10 -13.71 -17.07
CA PRO A 36 20.77 -14.18 -16.70
C PRO A 36 20.43 -13.95 -15.22
N GLY A 37 21.44 -13.82 -14.34
CA GLY A 37 21.26 -13.45 -12.94
C GLY A 37 20.74 -12.03 -12.74
N PHE A 38 21.21 -11.06 -13.53
CA PHE A 38 20.78 -9.67 -13.49
C PHE A 38 19.36 -9.50 -14.01
N GLN A 39 19.04 -10.09 -15.16
CA GLN A 39 17.69 -10.08 -15.72
C GLN A 39 16.68 -10.76 -14.77
N ARG A 40 17.10 -11.81 -14.06
CA ARG A 40 16.26 -12.47 -13.04
C ARG A 40 16.06 -11.59 -11.81
N ALA A 41 17.09 -10.84 -11.38
CA ALA A 41 16.98 -9.90 -10.27
C ALA A 41 16.06 -8.73 -10.63
N GLU A 42 16.21 -8.17 -11.83
CA GLU A 42 15.35 -7.10 -12.36
C GLU A 42 13.89 -7.53 -12.44
N LYS A 43 13.58 -8.70 -13.03
CA LYS A 43 12.21 -9.25 -13.06
C LYS A 43 11.61 -9.45 -11.67
N ARG A 44 12.41 -9.90 -10.70
CA ARG A 44 11.97 -10.08 -9.31
C ARG A 44 11.63 -8.77 -8.65
N ILE A 45 12.48 -7.76 -8.80
CA ILE A 45 12.25 -6.43 -8.23
C ILE A 45 11.07 -5.76 -8.91
N GLN A 46 10.91 -5.91 -10.23
CA GLN A 46 9.72 -5.42 -10.93
C GLN A 46 8.44 -6.07 -10.40
N ALA A 47 8.42 -7.40 -10.23
CA ALA A 47 7.27 -8.11 -9.66
C ALA A 47 6.97 -7.65 -8.22
N GLN A 48 8.00 -7.34 -7.42
CA GLN A 48 7.82 -6.77 -6.08
C GLN A 48 7.25 -5.36 -6.12
N VAL A 49 7.71 -4.51 -7.05
CA VAL A 49 7.16 -3.15 -7.25
C VAL A 49 5.70 -3.21 -7.66
N ASP A 50 5.34 -4.08 -8.60
CA ASP A 50 3.97 -4.25 -9.06
C ASP A 50 3.07 -4.73 -7.91
N THR A 51 3.56 -5.68 -7.11
CA THR A 51 2.86 -6.19 -5.92
C THR A 51 2.66 -5.10 -4.87
N THR A 52 3.72 -4.37 -4.50
CA THR A 52 3.65 -3.28 -3.51
C THR A 52 2.73 -2.15 -4.01
N THR A 53 2.74 -1.84 -5.31
CA THR A 53 1.85 -0.84 -5.91
C THR A 53 0.40 -1.28 -5.86
N ALA A 54 0.10 -2.54 -6.20
CA ALA A 54 -1.24 -3.10 -6.08
C ALA A 54 -1.73 -3.09 -4.62
N GLN A 55 -0.86 -3.44 -3.66
CA GLN A 55 -1.19 -3.38 -2.24
C GLN A 55 -1.45 -1.94 -1.77
N LEU A 56 -0.61 -0.97 -2.14
CA LEU A 56 -0.83 0.44 -1.83
C LEU A 56 -2.18 0.94 -2.36
N SER A 57 -2.55 0.54 -3.58
CA SER A 57 -3.86 0.86 -4.16
C SER A 57 -5.02 0.25 -3.35
N SER A 58 -4.93 -1.03 -2.98
CA SER A 58 -5.95 -1.71 -2.17
C SER A 58 -6.08 -1.10 -0.76
N PHE A 59 -4.96 -0.76 -0.12
CA PHE A 59 -4.95 -0.03 1.15
C PHE A 59 -5.53 1.38 1.02
N GLY A 60 -5.30 2.07 -0.09
CA GLY A 60 -5.93 3.34 -0.41
C GLY A 60 -7.46 3.23 -0.53
N LYS A 61 -7.96 2.18 -1.20
CA LYS A 61 -9.40 1.88 -1.28
C LYS A 61 -9.99 1.57 0.09
N LEU A 62 -9.30 0.78 0.90
CA LEU A 62 -9.72 0.48 2.28
C LEU A 62 -9.76 1.76 3.13
N LYS A 63 -8.76 2.63 3.02
CA LYS A 63 -8.74 3.93 3.71
C LYS A 63 -9.94 4.79 3.32
N SER A 64 -10.23 4.90 2.03
CA SER A 64 -11.40 5.64 1.54
C SER A 64 -12.69 5.06 2.10
N ALA A 65 -12.87 3.74 2.03
CA ALA A 65 -14.08 3.09 2.53
C ALA A 65 -14.26 3.25 4.05
N LEU A 66 -13.17 3.22 4.83
CA LEU A 66 -13.21 3.50 6.27
C LEU A 66 -13.55 4.96 6.55
N TYR A 67 -13.04 5.90 5.76
CA TYR A 67 -13.41 7.31 5.86
C TYR A 67 -14.89 7.55 5.52
N ASP A 68 -15.39 6.95 4.45
CA ASP A 68 -16.81 7.01 4.08
C ASP A 68 -17.70 6.42 5.18
N THR A 69 -17.24 5.33 5.81
CA THR A 69 -17.90 4.71 6.97
C THR A 69 -17.91 5.65 8.17
N GLN A 70 -16.78 6.31 8.45
CA GLN A 70 -16.66 7.29 9.53
C GLN A 70 -17.61 8.49 9.33
N VAL A 71 -17.67 9.02 8.10
CA VAL A 71 -18.57 10.12 7.73
C VAL A 71 -20.03 9.71 7.86
N ALA A 72 -20.41 8.53 7.33
CA ALA A 72 -21.76 8.01 7.45
C ALA A 72 -22.16 7.78 8.91
N ALA A 73 -21.25 7.25 9.73
CA ALA A 73 -21.49 7.01 11.16
C ALA A 73 -21.71 8.31 11.93
N ARG A 74 -20.92 9.35 11.65
CA ARG A 74 -21.12 10.68 12.24
C ARG A 74 -22.41 11.34 11.78
N ALA A 75 -22.79 11.18 10.51
CA ALA A 75 -24.07 11.66 10.00
C ALA A 75 -25.26 10.94 10.66
N LEU A 76 -25.12 9.63 10.95
CA LEU A 76 -26.13 8.87 11.69
C LEU A 76 -26.27 9.35 13.14
N ASP A 77 -25.16 9.55 13.84
CA ASP A 77 -25.16 10.08 15.21
C ASP A 77 -25.80 11.49 15.25
N GLY A 78 -25.46 12.36 14.30
CA GLY A 78 -26.08 13.68 14.17
C GLY A 78 -27.58 13.60 13.86
N ALA A 79 -28.01 12.67 13.00
CA ALA A 79 -29.42 12.45 12.72
C ALA A 79 -30.16 11.86 13.94
N ALA A 80 -29.55 10.95 14.69
CA ALA A 80 -30.16 10.33 15.86
C ALA A 80 -30.29 11.29 17.05
N THR A 81 -29.40 12.29 17.15
CA THR A 81 -29.42 13.29 18.22
C THR A 81 -30.21 14.54 17.85
N ALA A 82 -30.50 14.76 16.57
CA ALA A 82 -31.40 15.81 16.13
C ALA A 82 -32.84 15.49 16.57
N GLY A 83 -33.37 16.27 17.51
CA GLY A 83 -34.68 16.06 18.14
C GLY A 83 -35.91 16.12 17.22
N SER A 84 -35.73 16.29 15.90
CA SER A 84 -36.79 16.36 14.89
C SER A 84 -36.58 15.38 13.72
N SER A 85 -35.69 14.40 13.84
CA SER A 85 -35.43 13.45 12.77
C SER A 85 -36.62 12.52 12.51
N THR A 86 -37.01 12.43 11.24
CA THR A 86 -38.08 11.52 10.81
C THR A 86 -37.57 10.09 10.66
N ALA A 87 -38.45 9.10 10.80
CA ALA A 87 -38.12 7.69 10.56
C ALA A 87 -37.49 7.46 9.18
N ALA A 88 -37.97 8.17 8.14
CA ALA A 88 -37.44 8.09 6.79
C ALA A 88 -36.01 8.66 6.65
N ALA A 89 -35.70 9.75 7.35
CA ALA A 89 -34.36 10.32 7.41
C ALA A 89 -33.39 9.36 8.12
N LEU A 90 -33.81 8.78 9.24
CA LEU A 90 -33.03 7.80 9.99
C LEU A 90 -32.79 6.52 9.19
N GLN A 91 -33.81 5.98 8.52
CA GLN A 91 -33.63 4.83 7.62
C GLN A 91 -32.63 5.12 6.50
N THR A 92 -32.61 6.34 5.98
CA THR A 92 -31.65 6.75 4.94
C THR A 92 -30.23 6.83 5.50
N ALA A 93 -30.06 7.47 6.66
CA ALA A 93 -28.77 7.55 7.35
C ALA A 93 -28.22 6.15 7.69
N VAL A 94 -29.07 5.29 8.23
CA VAL A 94 -28.73 3.90 8.55
C VAL A 94 -28.31 3.12 7.31
N ARG A 95 -29.04 3.24 6.20
CA ARG A 95 -28.67 2.59 4.94
C ARG A 95 -27.33 3.06 4.42
N ASN A 96 -27.03 4.35 4.56
CA ASN A 96 -25.74 4.89 4.15
C ASN A 96 -24.62 4.30 5.02
N VAL A 97 -24.82 4.18 6.33
CA VAL A 97 -23.89 3.49 7.23
C VAL A 97 -23.71 2.03 6.82
N ALA A 98 -24.79 1.28 6.62
CA ALA A 98 -24.72 -0.13 6.22
C ALA A 98 -23.98 -0.31 4.89
N SER A 99 -24.24 0.56 3.90
CA SER A 99 -23.56 0.55 2.60
C SER A 99 -22.07 0.84 2.72
N ALA A 100 -21.70 1.89 3.45
CA ALA A 100 -20.31 2.25 3.67
C ALA A 100 -19.55 1.16 4.45
N PHE A 101 -20.17 0.66 5.52
CA PHE A 101 -19.66 -0.44 6.33
C PHE A 101 -19.41 -1.70 5.49
N ASN A 102 -20.40 -2.11 4.68
CA ASN A 102 -20.27 -3.26 3.80
C ASN A 102 -19.16 -3.07 2.76
N SER A 103 -19.00 -1.85 2.25
CA SER A 103 -17.92 -1.50 1.33
C SER A 103 -16.55 -1.57 2.01
N ALA A 104 -16.43 -1.13 3.26
CA ALA A 104 -15.21 -1.25 4.06
C ALA A 104 -14.87 -2.73 4.36
N VAL A 105 -15.86 -3.55 4.70
CA VAL A 105 -15.67 -5.00 4.90
C VAL A 105 -15.19 -5.68 3.61
N VAL A 106 -15.77 -5.35 2.46
CA VAL A 106 -15.33 -5.86 1.16
C VAL A 106 -13.90 -5.40 0.83
N ALA A 107 -13.59 -4.12 1.02
CA ALA A 107 -12.26 -3.59 0.80
C ALA A 107 -11.21 -4.23 1.73
N ALA A 108 -11.56 -4.50 2.99
CA ALA A 108 -10.70 -5.18 3.94
C ALA A 108 -10.42 -6.62 3.53
N LYS A 109 -11.46 -7.36 3.08
CA LYS A 109 -11.32 -8.72 2.53
C LYS A 109 -10.44 -8.74 1.27
N ALA A 110 -10.61 -7.78 0.36
CA ALA A 110 -9.77 -7.67 -0.83
C ALA A 110 -8.30 -7.35 -0.51
N THR A 111 -8.04 -6.71 0.64
CA THR A 111 -6.69 -6.33 1.10
C THR A 111 -6.08 -7.38 2.04
N ALA A 112 -6.78 -8.48 2.31
CA ALA A 112 -6.42 -9.52 3.29
C ALA A 112 -5.15 -10.32 2.97
N ALA A 113 -4.45 -10.03 1.86
CA ALA A 113 -3.09 -10.50 1.61
C ALA A 113 -2.09 -10.06 2.70
N THR A 114 -2.48 -9.13 3.58
CA THR A 114 -1.70 -8.66 4.72
C THR A 114 -2.48 -8.83 6.03
N GLN A 115 -1.81 -9.28 7.10
CA GLN A 115 -2.42 -9.47 8.43
C GLN A 115 -3.09 -8.19 8.97
N ASN A 116 -2.51 -7.02 8.66
CA ASN A 116 -2.98 -5.72 9.17
C ASN A 116 -4.32 -5.28 8.57
N ALA A 117 -4.55 -5.51 7.27
CA ALA A 117 -5.84 -5.20 6.64
C ALA A 117 -6.95 -6.17 7.07
N SER A 118 -6.61 -7.46 7.26
CA SER A 118 -7.52 -8.42 7.85
C SER A 118 -7.93 -8.01 9.27
N ARG A 119 -6.99 -7.47 10.05
CA ARG A 119 -7.26 -6.96 11.40
C ARG A 119 -8.21 -5.77 11.38
N ALA A 120 -8.00 -4.76 10.52
CA ALA A 120 -8.90 -3.62 10.42
C ALA A 120 -10.36 -4.03 10.08
N GLY A 121 -10.54 -4.97 9.15
CA GLY A 121 -11.86 -5.51 8.83
C GLY A 121 -12.49 -6.31 9.98
N LYS A 122 -11.68 -7.10 10.71
CA LYS A 122 -12.13 -7.85 11.89
C LYS A 122 -12.51 -6.92 13.04
N ASP A 123 -11.72 -5.88 13.29
CA ASP A 123 -11.99 -4.88 14.34
C ASP A 123 -13.31 -4.15 14.02
N LEU A 124 -13.57 -3.84 12.76
CA LEU A 124 -14.83 -3.24 12.31
C LEU A 124 -16.04 -4.14 12.56
N VAL A 125 -15.92 -5.44 12.24
CA VAL A 125 -17.00 -6.43 12.48
C VAL A 125 -17.17 -6.67 13.97
N ALA A 126 -16.07 -6.79 14.72
CA ALA A 126 -16.07 -6.97 16.17
C ALA A 126 -16.75 -5.79 16.87
N ALA A 127 -16.56 -4.56 16.37
CA ALA A 127 -17.24 -3.37 16.89
C ALA A 127 -18.76 -3.53 16.96
N LEU A 128 -19.37 -4.30 16.05
CA LEU A 128 -20.82 -4.54 16.03
C LEU A 128 -21.23 -5.84 16.73
N SER A 129 -20.34 -6.83 16.79
CA SER A 129 -20.69 -8.19 17.25
C SER A 129 -20.28 -8.50 18.69
N THR A 130 -19.34 -7.77 19.29
CA THR A 130 -18.84 -8.06 20.65
C THR A 130 -19.59 -7.31 21.75
N ASN A 131 -20.36 -6.28 21.38
CA ASN A 131 -21.18 -5.52 22.31
C ASN A 131 -22.60 -6.11 22.36
N VAL A 132 -22.79 -7.17 23.16
CA VAL A 132 -24.07 -7.91 23.29
C VAL A 132 -25.30 -7.00 23.45
N PRO A 133 -25.36 -6.03 24.39
CA PRO A 133 -26.54 -5.18 24.54
C PRO A 133 -26.80 -4.31 23.30
N MET A 134 -25.75 -3.89 22.60
CA MET A 134 -25.90 -3.17 21.32
C MET A 134 -26.39 -4.11 20.22
N THR A 135 -25.84 -5.32 20.11
CA THR A 135 -26.25 -6.30 19.10
C THR A 135 -27.72 -6.69 19.27
N ASP A 136 -28.19 -6.86 20.50
CA ASP A 136 -29.61 -7.13 20.80
C ASP A 136 -30.50 -5.93 20.47
N ALA A 137 -30.08 -4.71 20.82
CA ALA A 137 -30.82 -3.49 20.47
C ALA A 137 -30.92 -3.28 18.95
N LEU A 138 -29.83 -3.53 18.23
CA LEU A 138 -29.78 -3.48 16.77
C LEU A 138 -30.68 -4.57 16.15
N LYS A 139 -30.64 -5.79 16.68
CA LYS A 139 -31.50 -6.88 16.21
C LYS A 139 -32.98 -6.57 16.41
N ASN A 140 -33.33 -5.99 17.55
CA ASN A 140 -34.70 -5.52 17.83
C ASN A 140 -35.11 -4.43 16.84
N LEU A 141 -34.19 -3.56 16.41
CA LEU A 141 -34.43 -2.56 15.36
C LEU A 141 -34.44 -3.10 13.93
N GLY A 142 -34.28 -4.41 13.74
CA GLY A 142 -34.29 -5.04 12.41
C GLY A 142 -32.93 -5.11 11.72
N PHE A 143 -31.83 -4.86 12.43
CA PHE A 143 -30.50 -5.10 11.88
C PHE A 143 -30.13 -6.57 11.96
N SER A 144 -29.44 -7.05 10.93
CA SER A 144 -28.80 -8.35 10.93
C SER A 144 -27.36 -8.23 10.45
N LEU A 145 -26.46 -8.90 11.17
CA LEU A 145 -25.07 -9.06 10.78
C LEU A 145 -24.92 -10.46 10.20
N GLY A 146 -24.70 -10.56 8.88
CA GLY A 146 -24.49 -11.83 8.21
C GLY A 146 -23.16 -12.48 8.60
N LEU A 147 -23.02 -13.79 8.36
CA LEU A 147 -21.75 -14.53 8.54
C LEU A 147 -20.60 -13.94 7.72
N ASP A 148 -20.91 -13.25 6.63
CA ASP A 148 -19.95 -12.50 5.83
C ASP A 148 -19.46 -11.20 6.50
N GLY A 149 -19.95 -10.87 7.69
CA GLY A 149 -19.67 -9.62 8.39
C GLY A 149 -20.36 -8.41 7.77
N LYS A 150 -21.41 -8.62 6.94
CA LYS A 150 -22.17 -7.54 6.31
C LYS A 150 -23.41 -7.18 7.11
N LEU A 151 -23.72 -5.89 7.17
CA LEU A 151 -24.90 -5.35 7.83
C LEU A 151 -26.07 -5.25 6.84
N ALA A 152 -27.24 -5.74 7.26
CA ALA A 152 -28.50 -5.60 6.55
C ALA A 152 -29.57 -5.02 7.48
N LEU A 153 -30.52 -4.27 6.90
CA LEU A 153 -31.63 -3.63 7.61
C LEU A 153 -32.96 -4.16 7.08
N ASP A 154 -33.78 -4.73 7.96
CA ASP A 154 -35.20 -4.96 7.71
C ASP A 154 -35.98 -3.66 7.98
N ARG A 155 -36.46 -3.04 6.90
CA ARG A 155 -37.18 -1.76 6.96
C ARG A 155 -38.52 -1.86 7.67
N ASN A 156 -39.19 -3.01 7.56
CA ASN A 156 -40.50 -3.21 8.17
C ASN A 156 -40.36 -3.38 9.68
N THR A 157 -39.37 -4.17 10.10
CA THR A 157 -39.02 -4.32 11.51
C THR A 157 -38.52 -2.99 12.10
N PHE A 158 -37.72 -2.23 11.35
CA PHE A 158 -37.27 -0.92 11.78
C PHE A 158 -38.43 0.05 12.00
N ASP A 159 -39.34 0.19 11.01
CA ASP A 159 -40.47 1.12 11.12
C ASP A 159 -41.41 0.74 12.27
N THR A 160 -41.65 -0.56 12.46
CA THR A 160 -42.46 -1.09 13.57
C THR A 160 -41.81 -0.78 14.92
N SER A 161 -40.50 -1.02 15.05
CA SER A 161 -39.77 -0.81 16.30
C SER A 161 -39.60 0.66 16.64
N TYR A 162 -39.36 1.50 15.62
CA TYR A 162 -39.28 2.95 15.78
C TYR A 162 -40.61 3.57 16.22
N LYS A 163 -41.74 3.06 15.70
CA LYS A 163 -43.07 3.49 16.14
C LYS A 163 -43.40 3.03 17.56
N ALA A 164 -42.92 1.86 17.95
CA ALA A 164 -43.14 1.30 19.28
C ALA A 164 -42.35 2.06 20.36
N ASP A 165 -41.06 2.34 20.11
CA ASP A 165 -40.20 3.10 21.01
C ASP A 165 -39.18 3.95 20.23
N PRO A 166 -39.54 5.20 19.89
CA PRO A 166 -38.66 6.08 19.13
C PRO A 166 -37.42 6.49 19.96
N THR A 167 -37.54 6.61 21.28
CA THR A 167 -36.43 7.04 22.14
C THR A 167 -35.36 5.95 22.23
N ALA A 168 -35.74 4.69 22.44
CA ALA A 168 -34.80 3.57 22.44
C ALA A 168 -34.16 3.37 21.05
N ALA A 169 -34.94 3.57 19.99
CA ALA A 169 -34.43 3.50 18.62
C ALA A 169 -33.34 4.55 18.35
N LEU A 170 -33.60 5.83 18.70
CA LEU A 170 -32.63 6.91 18.55
C LEU A 170 -31.37 6.67 19.38
N ALA A 171 -31.51 6.22 20.64
CA ALA A 171 -30.36 5.91 21.50
C ALA A 171 -29.47 4.82 20.89
N SER A 172 -30.09 3.73 20.40
CA SER A 172 -29.36 2.62 19.77
C SER A 172 -28.64 3.05 18.48
N LEU A 173 -29.27 3.93 17.68
CA LEU A 173 -28.67 4.47 16.46
C LEU A 173 -27.51 5.44 16.76
N ALA A 174 -27.62 6.25 17.81
CA ALA A 174 -26.53 7.11 18.26
C ALA A 174 -25.34 6.26 18.75
N THR A 175 -25.58 5.24 19.56
CA THR A 175 -24.54 4.29 19.99
C THR A 175 -23.89 3.58 18.79
N LEU A 176 -24.68 3.18 17.79
CA LEU A 176 -24.15 2.63 16.54
C LEU A 176 -23.22 3.60 15.83
N GLY A 177 -23.65 4.83 15.62
CA GLY A 177 -22.83 5.87 15.00
C GLY A 177 -21.52 6.09 15.76
N GLN A 178 -21.58 6.21 17.08
CA GLN A 178 -20.40 6.44 17.93
C GLN A 178 -19.41 5.27 17.91
N GLN A 179 -19.91 4.04 18.01
CA GLN A 179 -19.05 2.85 18.05
C GLN A 179 -18.35 2.61 16.70
N VAL A 180 -19.07 2.76 15.59
CA VAL A 180 -18.48 2.69 14.25
C VAL A 180 -17.49 3.84 14.01
N TYR A 181 -17.81 5.05 14.48
CA TYR A 181 -16.91 6.20 14.40
C TYR A 181 -15.61 5.98 15.20
N ALA A 182 -15.70 5.44 16.42
CA ALA A 182 -14.53 5.19 17.25
C ALA A 182 -13.57 4.18 16.62
N VAL A 183 -14.10 3.06 16.12
CA VAL A 183 -13.26 2.01 15.50
C VAL A 183 -12.66 2.45 14.17
N THR A 184 -13.43 3.16 13.33
CA THR A 184 -12.89 3.72 12.08
C THR A 184 -11.80 4.77 12.37
N THR A 185 -11.97 5.60 13.40
CA THR A 185 -10.95 6.56 13.84
C THR A 185 -9.68 5.86 14.30
N GLN A 186 -9.81 4.81 15.12
CA GLN A 186 -8.67 4.02 15.57
C GLN A 186 -7.94 3.31 14.42
N ALA A 187 -8.69 2.77 13.46
CA ALA A 187 -8.12 2.12 12.29
C ALA A 187 -7.39 3.10 11.36
N LEU A 188 -7.92 4.32 11.19
CA LEU A 188 -7.37 5.39 10.34
C LEU A 188 -6.19 6.14 10.99
N GLY A 189 -6.04 6.07 12.31
CA GLY A 189 -4.97 6.73 13.04
C GLY A 189 -3.57 6.29 12.58
N ALA A 190 -2.57 7.14 12.81
CA ALA A 190 -1.18 6.87 12.43
C ALA A 190 -0.63 5.59 13.11
N GLU A 191 -1.03 5.34 14.36
CA GLU A 191 -0.73 4.12 15.11
C GLU A 191 -1.75 2.99 14.88
N GLY A 192 -2.78 3.26 14.08
CA GLY A 192 -3.80 2.30 13.69
C GLY A 192 -3.24 1.19 12.80
N SER A 193 -3.96 0.08 12.71
CA SER A 193 -3.60 -1.06 11.85
C SER A 193 -3.36 -0.64 10.39
N LEU A 194 -4.09 0.35 9.90
CA LEU A 194 -3.93 0.88 8.54
C LEU A 194 -2.75 1.86 8.41
N GLY A 195 -2.55 2.73 9.39
CA GLY A 195 -1.44 3.70 9.40
C GLY A 195 -0.08 3.01 9.40
N LEU A 196 0.08 2.01 10.28
CA LEU A 196 1.31 1.20 10.36
C LEU A 196 1.57 0.42 9.06
N ALA A 197 0.52 -0.16 8.46
CA ALA A 197 0.64 -0.88 7.20
C ALA A 197 1.04 0.05 6.04
N LEU A 198 0.40 1.22 5.94
CA LEU A 198 0.69 2.18 4.88
C LEU A 198 2.12 2.76 5.01
N SER A 199 2.58 3.02 6.24
CA SER A 199 3.95 3.44 6.52
C SER A 199 4.96 2.38 6.07
N SER A 200 4.74 1.11 6.45
CA SER A 200 5.60 -0.01 6.06
C SER A 200 5.66 -0.20 4.53
N LEU A 201 4.51 -0.18 3.84
CA LEU A 201 4.46 -0.30 2.39
C LEU A 201 5.14 0.88 1.68
N THR A 202 5.01 2.10 2.23
CA THR A 202 5.67 3.29 1.68
C THR A 202 7.18 3.18 1.80
N GLN A 203 7.68 2.70 2.94
CA GLN A 203 9.10 2.44 3.15
C GLN A 203 9.62 1.35 2.19
N GLN A 204 8.89 0.25 2.03
CA GLN A 204 9.23 -0.81 1.08
C GLN A 204 9.26 -0.29 -0.38
N SER A 205 8.27 0.53 -0.76
CA SER A 205 8.23 1.16 -2.09
C SER A 205 9.47 2.04 -2.33
N SER A 206 9.88 2.83 -1.34
CA SER A 206 11.10 3.64 -1.43
C SER A 206 12.35 2.78 -1.61
N ILE A 207 12.49 1.71 -0.81
CA ILE A 207 13.62 0.77 -0.91
C ILE A 207 13.67 0.11 -2.29
N LEU A 208 12.52 -0.35 -2.81
CA LEU A 208 12.45 -1.00 -4.12
C LEU A 208 12.81 -0.04 -5.25
N LYS A 209 12.37 1.23 -5.19
CA LYS A 209 12.77 2.27 -6.15
C LYS A 209 14.28 2.52 -6.12
N THR A 210 14.88 2.57 -4.94
CA THR A 210 16.35 2.69 -4.82
C THR A 210 17.05 1.46 -5.41
N GLN A 211 16.54 0.25 -5.19
CA GLN A 211 17.08 -0.97 -5.80
C GLN A 211 16.96 -0.97 -7.33
N GLN A 212 15.83 -0.52 -7.89
CA GLN A 212 15.68 -0.34 -9.34
C GLN A 212 16.68 0.69 -9.89
N ALA A 213 16.86 1.82 -9.21
CA ALA A 213 17.81 2.86 -9.64
C ALA A 213 19.28 2.37 -9.59
N MET A 214 19.65 1.59 -8.58
CA MET A 214 20.97 0.96 -8.49
C MET A 214 21.17 -0.09 -9.59
N LEU A 215 20.18 -0.95 -9.85
CA LEU A 215 20.29 -1.93 -10.95
C LEU A 215 20.38 -1.25 -12.32
N ALA A 216 19.61 -0.19 -12.54
CA ALA A 216 19.69 0.61 -13.74
C ALA A 216 21.09 1.23 -13.91
N SER A 217 21.68 1.80 -12.86
CA SER A 217 23.04 2.38 -12.94
C SER A 217 24.14 1.33 -13.16
N LEU A 218 23.98 0.12 -12.59
CA LEU A 218 24.87 -1.01 -12.87
C LEU A 218 24.71 -1.55 -14.31
N GLY A 219 23.52 -1.44 -14.90
CA GLY A 219 23.26 -1.83 -16.30
C GLY A 219 23.68 -0.77 -17.33
N LEU A 220 23.64 0.52 -16.97
CA LEU A 220 24.04 1.67 -17.80
C LEU A 220 25.55 1.99 -17.73
N GLY A 221 26.28 1.44 -16.77
CA GLY A 221 27.74 1.61 -16.65
C GLY A 221 28.58 0.94 -17.75
N SER A 222 27.96 0.33 -18.77
CA SER A 222 28.64 -0.50 -19.77
C SER A 222 28.67 0.06 -21.20
N THR A 223 28.05 1.22 -21.49
CA THR A 223 27.97 1.77 -22.87
C THR A 223 28.90 2.95 -23.17
N SER A 224 29.90 3.23 -22.33
CA SER A 224 30.84 4.34 -22.57
C SER A 224 32.30 3.90 -22.51
N SER A 225 32.70 2.96 -23.36
CA SER A 225 34.13 2.72 -23.66
C SER A 225 34.30 1.98 -24.99
N GLN A 226 33.86 2.57 -26.11
CA GLN A 226 34.24 2.04 -27.41
C GLN A 226 34.33 3.13 -28.48
N THR A 227 35.44 3.86 -28.49
CA THR A 227 35.99 4.41 -29.74
C THR A 227 37.52 4.40 -29.70
N SER A 228 38.06 3.28 -30.19
CA SER A 228 39.25 3.17 -31.05
C SER A 228 40.61 3.68 -30.56
N ASN A 229 41.41 2.74 -30.06
CA ASN A 229 42.87 2.79 -30.17
C ASN A 229 43.27 2.25 -31.55
N GLY A 230 43.82 3.12 -32.41
CA GLY A 230 44.31 2.77 -33.75
C GLY A 230 45.58 3.54 -34.06
N ASN A 231 46.72 3.00 -33.62
CA ASN A 231 48.05 3.50 -33.98
C ASN A 231 48.44 2.93 -35.36
N SER A 232 48.50 3.76 -36.42
CA SER A 232 49.45 3.63 -37.54
C SER A 232 49.34 4.80 -38.53
N ASN A 233 50.24 5.75 -38.37
CA ASN A 233 51.02 6.46 -39.41
C ASN A 233 50.41 6.58 -40.82
N SER A 234 49.99 7.80 -41.22
CA SER A 234 50.17 8.38 -42.57
C SER A 234 49.68 9.84 -42.63
N ASN A 235 50.65 10.75 -42.74
CA ASN A 235 50.63 12.08 -43.33
C ASN A 235 49.31 12.56 -44.01
N SER A 236 48.61 13.55 -43.45
CA SER A 236 47.95 14.65 -44.21
C SER A 236 47.25 15.67 -43.30
N ASN A 237 47.36 16.94 -43.70
CA ASN A 237 46.77 18.15 -43.12
C ASN A 237 45.22 18.11 -43.05
N GLY A 238 44.64 18.67 -41.99
CA GLY A 238 43.41 19.48 -42.10
C GLY A 238 42.18 19.06 -41.26
N ALA A 239 41.68 20.07 -40.52
CA ALA A 239 40.26 20.37 -40.25
C ALA A 239 39.45 19.55 -39.22
N TYR A 240 39.12 20.24 -38.13
CA TYR A 240 37.90 20.25 -37.29
C TYR A 240 37.00 19.00 -37.22
N ASP A 241 36.74 18.51 -36.00
CA ASP A 241 35.38 18.07 -35.65
C ASP A 241 35.09 18.23 -34.14
N PHE A 242 33.90 18.72 -33.84
CA PHE A 242 33.39 19.11 -32.52
C PHE A 242 32.70 17.91 -31.84
N GLY A 243 33.05 17.63 -30.58
CA GLY A 243 32.44 16.57 -29.78
C GLY A 243 32.16 16.99 -28.35
N LEU A 244 31.05 17.70 -28.18
CA LEU A 244 30.48 18.29 -26.96
C LEU A 244 30.70 17.52 -25.64
N ALA A 245 31.38 18.20 -24.71
CA ALA A 245 31.19 18.04 -23.27
C ALA A 245 29.87 18.70 -22.83
N VAL A 246 28.86 17.92 -22.47
CA VAL A 246 27.66 18.43 -21.79
C VAL A 246 27.23 17.46 -20.69
N TYR A 247 26.86 18.04 -19.55
CA TYR A 247 26.34 17.44 -18.32
C TYR A 247 27.36 16.99 -17.26
N ARG A 248 28.27 17.90 -16.90
CA ARG A 248 28.53 18.15 -15.46
C ARG A 248 27.94 19.51 -15.10
N LYS A 249 27.36 19.57 -13.90
CA LYS A 249 26.92 20.76 -13.15
C LYS A 249 25.42 21.08 -13.27
N ASN A 250 24.65 20.58 -12.30
CA ASN A 250 23.87 21.43 -11.40
C ASN A 250 23.26 20.60 -10.25
N LEU A 251 24.08 20.33 -9.24
CA LEU A 251 23.65 20.19 -7.86
C LEU A 251 24.67 20.91 -6.99
N VAL A 252 24.17 21.73 -6.07
CA VAL A 252 24.86 22.43 -4.97
C VAL A 252 25.48 23.80 -5.29
N SER A 253 24.72 24.87 -5.03
CA SER A 253 24.93 25.72 -3.84
C SER A 253 23.81 26.75 -3.75
N ASN A 254 22.92 26.56 -2.76
CA ASN A 254 22.04 27.59 -2.26
C ASN A 254 22.62 27.99 -0.89
N THR A 255 23.12 29.23 -0.81
CA THR A 255 23.33 29.99 0.41
C THR A 255 22.69 31.35 0.18
#